data_AF-A0A952NX92-F1
#
_entry.id   AF-A0A952NX92-F1
#
_cell.length_a   1.000
_cell.length_b   1.000
_cell.length_c   1.000
_cell.angle_alpha   90.00
_cell.angle_beta   90.00
_cell.angle_gamma   90.00
#
_symmetry.space_group_name_H-M   'P 1'
#
loop_
_entity.id
_entity.type
_entity.pdbx_description
1 polymer ?
#
loop_
_entity_poly.entity_id
_entity_poly.type
_entity_poly.pdbx_seq_one_letter_code
_entity_poly.pdbx_strand_id
1 'polypeptide(L)'
;MDIAWIGAANGSGSNHWGSRDGAHFLKEQLSGSDLIHLARMPIIEEDPTGFAMKALPALLDFNHRLALKTANAHRAGDFPVIVGGDHSCAIGTWSGIFARQSRKLGMLWIDAHMDAHTFNTSETGNIHGMPLATLLGRGFAPFVNLLEEGPKLDPKRTVLFGVRSYERGEAELLQSLNVRVYLMEEIFDRGFAVCFREASDRVRGGGGLPFGISLDLDALDPAQVPSVGTPVRAGLDAGELLRAFPQILGDEDLQAFELVEFNPHEDVADRGLSFVIEVLNLVQNARLDLSVAALRPYTQKRRPPAGLRP
;
A
#
# COMPACT_ATOMS: atom_id res chain seq x y z
N MET A 1 -17.44 5.51 9.34
CA MET A 1 -16.43 5.20 8.31
C MET A 1 -16.35 3.69 8.29
N ASP A 2 -16.90 3.07 7.24
CA ASP A 2 -16.79 1.63 7.06
C ASP A 2 -15.53 1.31 6.23
N ILE A 3 -15.13 0.04 6.20
CA ILE A 3 -14.02 -0.41 5.37
C ILE A 3 -14.57 -0.79 3.99
N ALA A 4 -13.98 -0.21 2.95
CA ALA A 4 -14.25 -0.60 1.57
C ALA A 4 -13.15 -1.56 1.08
N TRP A 5 -13.39 -2.86 1.21
CA TRP A 5 -12.55 -3.89 0.62
C TRP A 5 -12.63 -3.85 -0.90
N ILE A 6 -11.49 -3.83 -1.58
CA ILE A 6 -11.40 -3.80 -3.05
C ILE A 6 -10.34 -4.79 -3.50
N GLY A 7 -10.75 -5.78 -4.29
CA GLY A 7 -9.82 -6.71 -4.93
C GLY A 7 -9.35 -6.16 -6.27
N ALA A 8 -8.06 -6.25 -6.54
CA ALA A 8 -7.43 -5.85 -7.79
C ALA A 8 -6.68 -7.05 -8.36
N ALA A 9 -7.33 -7.80 -9.25
CA ALA A 9 -6.81 -9.04 -9.84
C ALA A 9 -6.11 -8.77 -11.18
N ASN A 10 -4.89 -8.24 -11.10
CA ASN A 10 -3.94 -8.06 -12.21
C ASN A 10 -2.70 -8.93 -12.01
N GLY A 11 -2.07 -9.34 -13.11
CA GLY A 11 -0.79 -10.06 -13.05
C GLY A 11 0.11 -9.83 -14.26
N SER A 12 -0.33 -9.05 -15.25
CA SER A 12 0.44 -8.84 -16.48
C SER A 12 1.51 -7.75 -16.35
N GLY A 13 1.58 -7.06 -15.21
CA GLY A 13 2.66 -6.14 -14.88
C GLY A 13 3.99 -6.85 -14.66
N SER A 14 3.94 -8.15 -14.33
CA SER A 14 5.07 -9.05 -14.13
C SER A 14 4.98 -10.26 -15.08
N ASN A 15 6.09 -10.97 -15.27
CA ASN A 15 6.06 -12.30 -15.91
C ASN A 15 5.61 -13.41 -14.93
N HIS A 16 5.43 -13.06 -13.65
CA HIS A 16 4.90 -13.92 -12.59
C HIS A 16 3.41 -13.63 -12.40
N TRP A 17 2.56 -14.43 -13.04
CA TRP A 17 1.11 -14.17 -13.11
C TRP A 17 0.34 -14.56 -11.84
N GLY A 18 0.94 -15.33 -10.93
CA GLY A 18 0.23 -15.98 -9.82
C GLY A 18 -0.42 -15.02 -8.83
N SER A 19 0.12 -13.82 -8.64
CA SER A 19 -0.47 -12.81 -7.75
C SER A 19 -1.85 -12.32 -8.22
N ARG A 20 -2.18 -12.48 -9.51
CA ARG A 20 -3.53 -12.19 -10.05
C ARG A 20 -4.64 -12.94 -9.31
N ASP A 21 -4.35 -14.14 -8.82
CA ASP A 21 -5.34 -14.99 -8.15
C ASP A 21 -5.48 -14.65 -6.66
N GLY A 22 -4.57 -13.85 -6.08
CA GLY A 22 -4.51 -13.58 -4.65
C GLY A 22 -5.81 -13.01 -4.08
N ALA A 23 -6.40 -12.02 -4.74
CA ALA A 23 -7.67 -11.41 -4.30
C ALA A 23 -8.85 -12.40 -4.32
N HIS A 24 -8.91 -13.28 -5.33
CA HIS A 24 -9.95 -14.32 -5.42
C HIS A 24 -9.74 -15.37 -4.34
N PHE A 25 -8.52 -15.84 -4.18
CA PHE A 25 -8.15 -16.83 -3.17
C PHE A 25 -8.48 -16.34 -1.76
N LEU A 26 -8.06 -15.12 -1.40
CA LEU A 26 -8.35 -14.55 -0.08
C LEU A 26 -9.85 -14.39 0.15
N LYS A 27 -10.62 -13.97 -0.86
CA LYS A 27 -12.08 -13.88 -0.75
C LYS A 27 -12.72 -15.24 -0.48
N GLU A 28 -12.23 -16.29 -1.13
CA GLU A 28 -12.72 -17.66 -0.93
C GLU A 28 -12.34 -18.18 0.47
N GLN A 29 -11.06 -18.12 0.84
CA GLN A 29 -10.57 -18.63 2.13
C GLN A 29 -11.19 -17.90 3.33
N LEU A 30 -11.53 -16.62 3.16
CA LEU A 30 -12.02 -15.77 4.24
C LEU A 30 -13.55 -15.65 4.23
N SER A 31 -14.22 -16.46 3.40
CA SER A 31 -15.67 -16.66 3.44
C SER A 31 -16.09 -17.27 4.77
N GLY A 32 -16.63 -16.44 5.67
CA GLY A 32 -17.05 -16.85 7.01
C GLY A 32 -16.10 -16.46 8.14
N SER A 33 -15.03 -15.73 7.84
CA SER A 33 -14.16 -15.11 8.86
C SER A 33 -14.80 -13.85 9.48
N ASP A 34 -14.23 -13.38 10.59
CA ASP A 34 -14.58 -12.11 11.24
C ASP A 34 -14.12 -10.86 10.46
N LEU A 35 -13.44 -11.04 9.31
CA LEU A 35 -13.11 -9.95 8.41
C LEU A 35 -14.40 -9.47 7.73
N ILE A 36 -14.98 -8.41 8.30
CA ILE A 36 -16.29 -7.90 7.98
C ILE A 36 -16.30 -7.51 6.50
N HIS A 37 -17.19 -8.14 5.73
CA HIS A 37 -17.43 -7.85 4.31
C HIS A 37 -16.30 -8.21 3.33
N LEU A 38 -15.19 -8.83 3.76
CA LEU A 38 -14.16 -9.29 2.82
C LEU A 38 -14.70 -10.36 1.87
N ALA A 39 -15.59 -11.24 2.35
CA ALA A 39 -16.32 -12.19 1.50
C ALA A 39 -17.19 -11.52 0.42
N ARG A 40 -17.53 -10.22 0.58
CA ARG A 40 -18.29 -9.41 -0.37
C ARG A 40 -17.42 -8.44 -1.16
N MET A 41 -16.09 -8.54 -1.02
CA MET A 41 -15.13 -7.71 -1.73
C MET A 41 -15.40 -7.74 -3.24
N PRO A 42 -15.74 -6.60 -3.88
CA PRO A 42 -15.74 -6.51 -5.33
C PRO A 42 -14.33 -6.70 -5.85
N ILE A 43 -14.17 -7.53 -6.88
CA ILE A 43 -12.88 -7.77 -7.54
C ILE A 43 -12.94 -7.14 -8.92
N ILE A 44 -11.94 -6.31 -9.20
CA ILE A 44 -11.69 -5.75 -10.53
C ILE A 44 -10.68 -6.69 -11.18
N GLU A 45 -11.05 -7.26 -12.33
CA GLU A 45 -10.18 -8.15 -13.08
C GLU A 45 -9.52 -7.40 -14.24
N GLU A 46 -8.25 -7.71 -14.48
CA GLU A 46 -7.55 -7.37 -15.72
C GLU A 46 -8.05 -8.25 -16.88
N ASP A 47 -8.06 -7.72 -18.10
CA ASP A 47 -8.18 -8.49 -19.35
C ASP A 47 -6.81 -8.53 -20.07
N PRO A 48 -5.96 -9.56 -19.84
CA PRO A 48 -4.56 -9.54 -20.23
C PRO A 48 -4.30 -9.46 -21.74
N THR A 49 -3.40 -8.58 -22.14
CA THR A 49 -2.96 -8.44 -23.55
C THR A 49 -1.52 -8.92 -23.81
N GLY A 50 -0.86 -9.49 -22.80
CA GLY A 50 0.53 -9.94 -22.81
C GLY A 50 1.34 -9.25 -21.71
N PHE A 51 2.67 -9.28 -21.81
CA PHE A 51 3.58 -8.74 -20.79
C PHE A 51 4.34 -7.49 -21.26
N ALA A 52 4.97 -6.78 -20.32
CA ALA A 52 5.75 -5.57 -20.57
C ALA A 52 4.96 -4.55 -21.40
N MET A 53 5.51 -4.05 -22.52
CA MET A 53 4.82 -3.10 -23.40
C MET A 53 3.49 -3.61 -23.97
N LYS A 54 3.32 -4.93 -24.11
CA LYS A 54 2.05 -5.51 -24.57
C LYS A 54 0.97 -5.49 -23.49
N ALA A 55 1.34 -5.41 -22.21
CA ALA A 55 0.40 -5.30 -21.09
C ALA A 55 -0.21 -3.89 -20.95
N LEU A 56 0.43 -2.87 -21.54
CA LEU A 56 0.03 -1.46 -21.36
C LEU A 56 -1.46 -1.17 -21.56
N PRO A 57 -2.13 -1.64 -22.65
CA PRO A 57 -3.55 -1.36 -22.84
C PRO A 57 -4.42 -1.96 -21.74
N ALA A 58 -4.19 -3.23 -21.39
CA ALA A 58 -4.90 -3.94 -20.33
C ALA A 58 -4.72 -3.27 -18.96
N LEU A 59 -3.46 -2.97 -18.60
CA LEU A 59 -3.13 -2.34 -17.33
C LEU A 59 -3.62 -0.89 -17.25
N LEU A 60 -3.69 -0.16 -18.35
CA LEU A 60 -4.27 1.19 -18.39
C LEU A 60 -5.77 1.18 -18.10
N ASP A 61 -6.52 0.32 -18.78
CA ASP A 61 -7.95 0.16 -18.51
C ASP A 61 -8.19 -0.33 -17.07
N PHE A 62 -7.44 -1.34 -16.65
CA PHE A 62 -7.51 -1.90 -15.30
C PHE A 62 -7.26 -0.84 -14.23
N ASN A 63 -6.14 -0.12 -14.30
CA ASN A 63 -5.79 0.91 -13.34
C ASN A 63 -6.79 2.07 -13.36
N HIS A 64 -7.36 2.41 -14.52
CA HIS A 64 -8.43 3.40 -14.61
C HIS A 64 -9.69 2.96 -13.85
N ARG A 65 -10.14 1.71 -14.05
CA ARG A 65 -11.29 1.15 -13.30
C ARG A 65 -11.00 1.09 -11.79
N LEU A 66 -9.79 0.68 -11.41
CA LEU A 66 -9.37 0.65 -10.01
C LEU A 66 -9.34 2.05 -9.38
N ALA A 67 -8.79 3.04 -10.09
CA ALA A 67 -8.76 4.42 -9.62
C ALA A 67 -10.16 4.99 -9.42
N LEU A 68 -11.10 4.71 -10.33
CA LEU A 68 -12.50 5.11 -10.14
C LEU A 68 -13.13 4.43 -8.93
N LYS A 69 -12.80 3.15 -8.68
CA LYS A 69 -13.33 2.41 -7.53
C LYS A 69 -12.80 2.97 -6.21
N THR A 70 -11.50 3.21 -6.08
CA THR A 70 -10.90 3.76 -4.86
C THR A 70 -11.34 5.20 -4.61
N ALA A 71 -11.43 6.03 -5.65
CA ALA A 71 -11.97 7.39 -5.56
C ALA A 71 -13.43 7.42 -5.08
N ASN A 72 -14.25 6.49 -5.57
CA ASN A 72 -15.66 6.40 -5.18
C ASN A 72 -15.83 5.92 -3.74
N ALA A 73 -15.06 4.93 -3.30
CA ALA A 73 -15.06 4.45 -1.92
C ALA A 73 -14.65 5.56 -0.95
N HIS A 74 -13.53 6.24 -1.25
CA HIS A 74 -13.06 7.36 -0.42
C HIS A 74 -14.08 8.50 -0.36
N ARG A 75 -14.70 8.87 -1.49
CA ARG A 75 -15.78 9.88 -1.55
C ARG A 75 -17.00 9.50 -0.69
N ALA A 76 -17.29 8.21 -0.55
CA ALA A 76 -18.39 7.74 0.28
C ALA A 76 -18.10 7.85 1.79
N GLY A 77 -16.88 8.22 2.17
CA GLY A 77 -16.43 8.27 3.56
C GLY A 77 -15.99 6.91 4.11
N ASP A 78 -15.76 5.94 3.22
CA ASP A 78 -15.20 4.63 3.57
C ASP A 78 -13.67 4.68 3.52
N PHE A 79 -13.03 3.80 4.31
CA PHE A 79 -11.59 3.58 4.28
C PHE A 79 -11.26 2.47 3.27
N PRO A 80 -10.62 2.77 2.12
CA PRO A 80 -10.30 1.77 1.12
C PRO A 80 -9.17 0.84 1.60
N VAL A 81 -9.41 -0.47 1.51
CA VAL A 81 -8.39 -1.51 1.70
C VAL A 81 -8.30 -2.33 0.43
N ILE A 82 -7.14 -2.26 -0.22
CA ILE A 82 -6.88 -2.86 -1.52
C ILE A 82 -6.12 -4.16 -1.30
N VAL A 83 -6.66 -5.25 -1.85
CA VAL A 83 -5.99 -6.54 -1.97
C VAL A 83 -5.65 -6.72 -3.44
N GLY A 84 -4.40 -6.43 -3.79
CA GLY A 84 -3.91 -6.42 -5.16
C GLY A 84 -3.30 -7.75 -5.61
N GLY A 85 -3.06 -7.81 -6.91
CA GLY A 85 -2.17 -8.77 -7.54
C GLY A 85 -0.79 -8.14 -7.69
N ASP A 86 -0.28 -8.02 -8.92
CA ASP A 86 1.02 -7.39 -9.11
C ASP A 86 1.01 -5.89 -8.71
N HIS A 87 2.18 -5.36 -8.31
CA HIS A 87 2.29 -4.02 -7.73
C HIS A 87 1.95 -2.87 -8.69
N SER A 88 1.77 -3.14 -10.00
CA SER A 88 1.32 -2.10 -10.93
C SER A 88 -0.08 -1.55 -10.61
N CYS A 89 -0.87 -2.27 -9.81
CA CYS A 89 -2.19 -1.80 -9.33
C CYS A 89 -2.11 -0.54 -8.46
N ALA A 90 -0.96 -0.27 -7.83
CA ALA A 90 -0.72 0.92 -7.03
C ALA A 90 -0.94 2.22 -7.84
N ILE A 91 -0.70 2.20 -9.15
CA ILE A 91 -0.99 3.33 -10.05
C ILE A 91 -2.47 3.72 -9.94
N GLY A 92 -3.36 2.74 -10.07
CA GLY A 92 -4.80 2.91 -9.98
C GLY A 92 -5.24 3.27 -8.57
N THR A 93 -4.81 2.47 -7.58
CA THR A 93 -5.13 2.67 -6.16
C THR A 93 -4.88 4.11 -5.74
N TRP A 94 -3.63 4.57 -5.85
CA TRP A 94 -3.23 5.86 -5.29
C TRP A 94 -3.63 7.05 -6.15
N SER A 95 -3.82 6.87 -7.46
CA SER A 95 -4.41 7.93 -8.31
C SER A 95 -5.86 8.21 -7.92
N GLY A 96 -6.64 7.17 -7.62
CA GLY A 96 -8.02 7.34 -7.15
C GLY A 96 -8.12 7.98 -5.77
N ILE A 97 -7.27 7.57 -4.83
CA ILE A 97 -7.19 8.21 -3.50
C ILE A 97 -6.79 9.68 -3.64
N PHE A 98 -5.72 9.97 -4.39
CA PHE A 98 -5.23 11.33 -4.62
C PHE A 98 -6.29 12.24 -5.25
N ALA A 99 -7.10 11.73 -6.17
CA ALA A 99 -8.15 12.51 -6.82
C ALA A 99 -9.20 13.09 -5.84
N ARG A 100 -9.22 12.62 -4.59
CA ARG A 100 -10.09 13.12 -3.51
C ARG A 100 -9.35 13.98 -2.48
N GLN A 101 -8.07 14.26 -2.70
CA GLN A 101 -7.22 15.03 -1.79
C GLN A 101 -6.95 16.44 -2.31
N SER A 102 -6.73 17.37 -1.38
CA SER A 102 -6.27 18.72 -1.70
C SER A 102 -4.75 18.87 -1.68
N ARG A 103 -4.04 17.84 -1.20
CA ARG A 103 -2.59 17.79 -1.05
C ARG A 103 -2.08 16.43 -1.50
N LYS A 104 -0.85 16.40 -2.01
CA LYS A 104 -0.16 15.16 -2.35
C LYS A 104 -0.02 14.27 -1.11
N LEU A 105 -0.08 12.97 -1.35
CA LEU A 105 -0.01 11.96 -0.30
C LEU A 105 1.43 11.82 0.21
N GLY A 106 1.58 11.61 1.51
CA GLY A 106 2.73 10.86 2.03
C GLY A 106 2.59 9.38 1.68
N MET A 107 3.68 8.63 1.63
CA MET A 107 3.64 7.21 1.30
C MET A 107 4.66 6.42 2.10
N LEU A 108 4.20 5.40 2.82
CA LEU A 108 5.06 4.34 3.32
C LEU A 108 4.97 3.16 2.33
N TRP A 109 6.04 2.98 1.55
CA TRP A 109 6.18 1.92 0.56
C TRP A 109 7.05 0.81 1.18
N ILE A 110 6.43 -0.29 1.59
CA ILE A 110 7.10 -1.39 2.28
C ILE A 110 7.34 -2.51 1.28
N ASP A 111 8.59 -2.70 0.88
CA ASP A 111 8.93 -3.43 -0.35
C ASP A 111 10.41 -3.87 -0.32
N ALA A 112 10.73 -5.00 -0.97
CA ALA A 112 12.11 -5.36 -1.26
C ALA A 112 12.70 -4.53 -2.40
N HIS A 113 11.84 -4.05 -3.30
CA HIS A 113 12.14 -3.33 -4.53
C HIS A 113 11.89 -1.82 -4.39
N MET A 114 12.43 -1.06 -5.35
CA MET A 114 12.21 0.39 -5.39
C MET A 114 10.98 0.79 -6.19
N ASP A 115 10.53 -0.06 -7.11
CA ASP A 115 9.39 0.19 -8.00
C ASP A 115 9.44 1.53 -8.74
N ALA A 116 10.65 2.02 -8.93
CA ALA A 116 10.95 3.37 -9.38
C ALA A 116 11.59 3.36 -10.78
N HIS A 117 11.43 2.28 -11.53
CA HIS A 117 11.81 2.28 -12.92
C HIS A 117 10.88 3.16 -13.77
N THR A 118 11.44 3.60 -14.90
CA THR A 118 10.69 4.00 -16.09
C THR A 118 11.00 3.02 -17.22
N PHE A 119 10.27 3.10 -18.33
CA PHE A 119 10.59 2.33 -19.54
C PHE A 119 12.02 2.57 -20.07
N ASN A 120 12.68 3.67 -19.69
CA ASN A 120 14.06 3.94 -20.09
C ASN A 120 15.10 3.29 -19.18
N THR A 121 14.72 2.87 -17.97
CA THR A 121 15.65 2.33 -16.96
C THR A 121 15.43 0.86 -16.66
N SER A 122 14.26 0.31 -17.00
CA SER A 122 13.95 -1.10 -16.81
C SER A 122 14.49 -1.95 -17.96
N GLU A 123 15.24 -3.00 -17.64
CA GLU A 123 15.73 -3.97 -18.63
C GLU A 123 14.62 -4.95 -19.08
N THR A 124 13.67 -5.25 -18.19
CA THR A 124 12.58 -6.20 -18.44
C THR A 124 11.39 -5.53 -19.14
N GLY A 125 11.19 -4.23 -18.89
CA GLY A 125 9.98 -3.51 -19.29
C GLY A 125 8.73 -3.91 -18.50
N ASN A 126 8.88 -4.69 -17.42
CA ASN A 126 7.79 -5.11 -16.56
C ASN A 126 7.26 -3.92 -15.76
N ILE A 127 5.96 -3.67 -15.85
CA ILE A 127 5.32 -2.44 -15.35
C ILE A 127 5.13 -2.49 -13.83
N HIS A 128 5.12 -3.68 -13.21
CA HIS A 128 5.03 -3.79 -11.75
C HIS A 128 6.23 -3.14 -11.03
N GLY A 129 7.40 -3.00 -11.67
CA GLY A 129 8.55 -2.26 -11.11
C GLY A 129 8.55 -0.75 -11.42
N MET A 130 7.47 -0.20 -11.95
CA MET A 130 7.35 1.23 -12.31
C MET A 130 6.30 2.08 -11.53
N PRO A 131 5.46 1.53 -10.62
CA PRO A 131 4.35 2.29 -10.07
C PRO A 131 4.81 3.45 -9.19
N LEU A 132 5.88 3.31 -8.41
CA LEU A 132 6.34 4.39 -7.54
C LEU A 132 6.87 5.59 -8.35
N ALA A 133 7.67 5.33 -9.39
CA ALA A 133 8.11 6.39 -10.31
C ALA A 133 6.93 7.11 -10.97
N THR A 134 5.93 6.33 -11.40
CA THR A 134 4.68 6.83 -11.99
C THR A 134 3.94 7.78 -11.04
N LEU A 135 3.76 7.36 -9.79
CA LEU A 135 3.07 8.13 -8.76
C LEU A 135 3.87 9.38 -8.32
N LEU A 136 5.20 9.37 -8.49
CA LEU A 136 6.10 10.52 -8.36
C LEU A 136 6.17 11.40 -9.63
N GLY A 137 5.38 11.07 -10.65
CA GLY A 137 5.24 11.85 -11.87
C GLY A 137 6.35 11.62 -12.89
N ARG A 138 6.81 10.38 -13.05
CA ARG A 138 7.83 9.95 -14.03
C ARG A 138 7.33 8.74 -14.81
N GLY A 139 7.75 8.60 -16.06
CA GLY A 139 7.36 7.47 -16.90
C GLY A 139 6.18 7.76 -17.83
N PHE A 140 5.31 6.78 -18.03
CA PHE A 140 4.28 6.80 -19.07
C PHE A 140 3.16 7.81 -18.78
N ALA A 141 3.03 8.82 -19.63
CA ALA A 141 2.14 9.97 -19.39
C ALA A 141 0.67 9.60 -19.09
N PRO A 142 0.04 8.62 -19.77
CA PRO A 142 -1.32 8.20 -19.41
C PRO A 142 -1.47 7.67 -17.98
N PHE A 143 -0.45 6.99 -17.43
CA PHE A 143 -0.47 6.59 -16.02
C PHE A 143 -0.15 7.77 -15.08
N VAL A 144 0.84 8.59 -15.44
CA VAL A 144 1.21 9.79 -14.68
C VAL A 144 0.07 10.79 -14.59
N ASN A 145 -0.87 10.80 -15.54
CA ASN A 145 -2.03 11.69 -15.55
C ASN A 145 -3.35 10.95 -15.30
N LEU A 146 -3.29 9.74 -14.72
CA LEU A 146 -4.48 8.97 -14.42
C LEU A 146 -5.39 9.70 -13.42
N LEU A 147 -6.63 9.98 -13.85
CA LEU A 147 -7.65 10.82 -13.21
C LEU A 147 -7.27 12.29 -13.01
N GLU A 148 -6.15 12.56 -12.33
CA GLU A 148 -5.63 13.91 -12.09
C GLU A 148 -4.21 14.04 -12.69
N GLU A 149 -3.89 15.23 -13.20
CA GLU A 149 -2.60 15.49 -13.83
C GLU A 149 -1.44 15.51 -12.82
N GLY A 150 -0.32 14.90 -13.22
CA GLY A 150 0.94 15.01 -12.50
C GLY A 150 1.09 14.11 -11.26
N PRO A 151 2.11 14.40 -10.42
CA PRO A 151 2.51 13.53 -9.31
C PRO A 151 1.48 13.51 -8.17
N LYS A 152 1.20 12.30 -7.68
CA LYS A 152 0.24 12.00 -6.61
C LYS A 152 0.89 12.03 -5.23
N LEU A 153 2.18 11.69 -5.18
CA LEU A 153 2.95 11.60 -3.95
C LEU A 153 3.84 12.82 -3.75
N ASP A 154 3.99 13.24 -2.50
CA ASP A 154 5.02 14.19 -2.10
C ASP A 154 6.33 13.42 -1.87
N PRO A 155 7.36 13.58 -2.73
CA PRO A 155 8.61 12.85 -2.60
C PRO A 155 9.28 13.02 -1.23
N LYS A 156 9.10 14.17 -0.56
CA LYS A 156 9.70 14.41 0.77
C LYS A 156 9.02 13.59 1.87
N ARG A 157 7.76 13.19 1.66
CA ARG A 157 6.94 12.35 2.56
C ARG A 157 6.76 10.92 2.02
N THR A 158 7.48 10.55 0.96
CA THR A 158 7.59 9.18 0.48
C THR A 158 8.78 8.52 1.15
N VAL A 159 8.55 7.35 1.73
CA VAL A 159 9.55 6.53 2.39
C VAL A 159 9.45 5.11 1.87
N LEU A 160 10.55 4.56 1.34
CA LEU A 160 10.67 3.14 1.07
C LEU A 160 11.29 2.44 2.28
N PHE A 161 10.79 1.25 2.61
CA PHE A 161 11.18 0.52 3.81
C PHE A 161 11.34 -0.98 3.54
N GLY A 162 12.55 -1.51 3.72
CA GLY A 162 12.85 -2.93 3.46
C GLY A 162 13.62 -3.20 2.16
N VAL A 163 14.06 -2.12 1.48
CA VAL A 163 14.67 -2.20 0.15
C VAL A 163 16.00 -2.95 0.19
N ARG A 164 16.17 -3.88 -0.76
CA ARG A 164 17.37 -4.71 -0.89
C ARG A 164 17.59 -5.29 -2.30
N SER A 165 16.71 -5.00 -3.25
CA SER A 165 16.81 -5.42 -4.65
C SER A 165 16.41 -4.25 -5.54
N TYR A 166 17.38 -3.65 -6.23
CA TYR A 166 17.13 -2.47 -7.07
C TYR A 166 18.28 -2.24 -8.03
N GLU A 167 18.00 -1.52 -9.12
CA GLU A 167 18.99 -1.10 -10.08
C GLU A 167 19.38 0.38 -9.91
N ARG A 168 20.53 0.74 -10.48
CA ARG A 168 21.08 2.09 -10.40
C ARG A 168 20.11 3.18 -10.86
N GLY A 169 19.33 2.93 -11.91
CA GLY A 169 18.39 3.91 -12.47
C GLY A 169 17.29 4.32 -11.49
N GLU A 170 16.82 3.38 -10.66
CA GLU A 170 15.82 3.64 -9.63
C GLU A 170 16.41 4.47 -8.49
N ALA A 171 17.57 4.05 -8.00
CA ALA A 171 18.28 4.73 -6.91
C ALA A 171 18.63 6.18 -7.27
N GLU A 172 19.15 6.42 -8.48
CA GLU A 172 19.45 7.76 -8.99
C GLU A 172 18.18 8.63 -9.06
N LEU A 173 17.05 8.05 -9.51
CA LEU A 173 15.78 8.77 -9.55
C LEU A 173 15.31 9.16 -8.15
N LEU A 174 15.22 8.20 -7.22
CA LEU A 174 14.74 8.45 -5.86
C LEU A 174 15.64 9.43 -5.11
N GLN A 175 16.96 9.33 -5.29
CA GLN A 175 17.92 10.28 -4.75
C GLN A 175 17.69 11.69 -5.29
N SER A 176 17.49 11.85 -6.61
CA SER A 176 17.24 13.17 -7.22
C SER A 176 15.97 13.84 -6.69
N LEU A 177 14.99 13.04 -6.26
CA LEU A 177 13.73 13.50 -5.69
C LEU A 177 13.79 13.73 -4.18
N ASN A 178 14.89 13.35 -3.51
CA ASN A 178 15.04 13.32 -2.06
C ASN A 178 14.01 12.42 -1.35
N VAL A 179 13.66 11.30 -1.99
CA VAL A 179 12.87 10.23 -1.37
C VAL A 179 13.74 9.51 -0.36
N ARG A 180 13.18 9.18 0.80
CA ARG A 180 13.91 8.47 1.85
C ARG A 180 13.79 6.97 1.62
N VAL A 181 14.92 6.27 1.50
CA VAL A 181 14.96 4.81 1.34
C VAL A 181 15.64 4.20 2.55
N TYR A 182 14.95 3.33 3.30
CA TYR A 182 15.56 2.49 4.33
C TYR A 182 15.92 1.14 3.70
N LEU A 183 17.21 0.96 3.43
CA LEU A 183 17.77 -0.32 3.00
C LEU A 183 17.74 -1.31 4.17
N MET A 184 17.68 -2.62 3.87
CA MET A 184 17.74 -3.64 4.92
C MET A 184 19.03 -3.60 5.74
N GLU A 185 20.16 -3.22 5.15
CA GLU A 185 21.44 -3.01 5.86
C GLU A 185 21.28 -1.96 6.97
N GLU A 186 20.65 -0.82 6.65
CA GLU A 186 20.41 0.23 7.64
C GLU A 186 19.41 -0.21 8.73
N ILE A 187 18.36 -0.92 8.34
CA ILE A 187 17.35 -1.45 9.28
C ILE A 187 18.00 -2.43 10.25
N PHE A 188 18.89 -3.28 9.77
CA PHE A 188 19.64 -4.23 10.58
C PHE A 188 20.57 -3.50 11.58
N ASP A 189 21.34 -2.52 11.10
CA ASP A 189 22.33 -1.81 11.93
C ASP A 189 21.69 -0.92 13.00
N ARG A 190 20.60 -0.22 12.65
CA ARG A 190 19.94 0.76 13.53
C ARG A 190 18.80 0.18 14.34
N GLY A 191 18.30 -0.99 13.93
CA GLY A 191 17.15 -1.68 14.52
C GLY A 191 15.81 -1.24 13.89
N PHE A 192 14.98 -2.25 13.59
CA PHE A 192 13.65 -2.08 12.98
C PHE A 192 12.81 -1.01 13.66
N ALA A 193 12.67 -1.08 14.99
CA ALA A 193 11.76 -0.21 15.74
C ALA A 193 12.17 1.28 15.71
N VAL A 194 13.45 1.58 15.50
CA VAL A 194 13.93 2.97 15.33
C VAL A 194 13.57 3.45 13.94
N CYS A 195 13.98 2.69 12.92
CA CYS A 195 13.75 3.04 11.52
C CYS A 195 12.26 3.15 11.18
N PHE A 196 11.42 2.23 11.65
CA PHE A 196 9.98 2.23 11.36
C PHE A 196 9.27 3.45 11.95
N ARG A 197 9.68 3.88 13.16
CA ARG A 197 9.15 5.09 13.81
C ARG A 197 9.50 6.34 13.01
N GLU A 198 10.77 6.48 12.63
CA GLU A 198 11.24 7.61 11.82
C GLU A 198 10.57 7.64 10.43
N ALA A 199 10.39 6.48 9.81
CA ALA A 199 9.64 6.32 8.57
C ALA A 199 8.20 6.82 8.75
N SER A 200 7.50 6.34 9.78
CA SER A 200 6.13 6.73 10.12
C SER A 200 6.00 8.24 10.35
N ASP A 201 6.90 8.83 11.14
CA ASP A 201 6.90 10.25 11.46
C ASP A 201 7.12 11.11 10.21
N ARG A 202 8.02 10.68 9.31
CA ARG A 202 8.28 11.38 8.05
C ARG A 202 7.08 11.35 7.11
N VAL A 203 6.41 10.21 6.99
CA VAL A 203 5.22 10.05 6.13
C VAL A 203 4.07 10.91 6.66
N ARG A 204 3.88 11.00 7.98
CA ARG A 204 2.90 11.88 8.63
C ARG A 204 3.21 13.36 8.45
N GLY A 205 4.50 13.72 8.38
CA GLY A 205 4.95 15.10 8.20
C GLY A 205 4.45 16.06 9.28
N GLY A 206 4.38 15.60 10.53
CA GLY A 206 3.89 16.38 11.69
C GLY A 206 2.38 16.29 11.96
N GLY A 207 1.64 15.48 11.19
CA GLY A 207 0.19 15.28 11.34
C GLY A 207 -0.67 16.29 10.57
N GLY A 208 -1.96 15.96 10.38
CA GLY A 208 -2.95 16.72 9.61
C GLY A 208 -2.74 16.66 8.10
N LEU A 209 -2.05 15.64 7.60
CA LEU A 209 -1.66 15.53 6.19
C LEU A 209 -1.85 14.12 5.64
N PRO A 210 -2.54 13.96 4.50
CA PRO A 210 -2.98 12.65 4.03
C PRO A 210 -1.79 11.76 3.63
N PHE A 211 -1.84 10.49 4.00
CA PHE A 211 -0.84 9.52 3.59
C PHE A 211 -1.42 8.14 3.31
N GLY A 212 -0.61 7.29 2.68
CA GLY A 212 -0.92 5.90 2.37
C GLY A 212 0.14 4.92 2.88
N ILE A 213 -0.24 3.65 2.94
CA ILE A 213 0.68 2.52 3.13
C ILE A 213 0.42 1.54 2.00
N SER A 214 1.47 1.23 1.24
CA SER A 214 1.49 0.16 0.25
C SER A 214 2.48 -0.90 0.73
N LEU A 215 1.97 -2.10 0.99
CA LEU A 215 2.73 -3.25 1.45
C LEU A 215 2.85 -4.26 0.31
N ASP A 216 4.05 -4.40 -0.23
CA ASP A 216 4.44 -5.57 -1.00
C ASP A 216 4.81 -6.70 -0.03
N LEU A 217 4.24 -7.89 -0.24
CA LEU A 217 4.59 -9.04 0.58
C LEU A 217 6.04 -9.50 0.41
N ASP A 218 6.67 -9.20 -0.72
CA ASP A 218 8.06 -9.59 -0.96
C ASP A 218 9.06 -8.76 -0.12
N ALA A 219 8.59 -7.71 0.56
CA ALA A 219 9.34 -7.00 1.58
C ALA A 219 9.78 -7.92 2.74
N LEU A 220 8.96 -8.94 3.04
CA LEU A 220 9.19 -9.90 4.11
C LEU A 220 10.24 -10.93 3.70
N ASP A 221 10.93 -11.51 4.70
CA ASP A 221 11.86 -12.60 4.39
C ASP A 221 11.10 -13.85 3.88
N PRO A 222 11.49 -14.43 2.73
CA PRO A 222 10.84 -15.60 2.16
C PRO A 222 10.94 -16.85 3.05
N ALA A 223 11.85 -16.88 4.02
CA ALA A 223 11.87 -17.92 5.05
C ALA A 223 10.65 -17.84 5.97
N GLN A 224 9.95 -16.72 6.06
CA GLN A 224 8.70 -16.54 6.83
C GLN A 224 7.48 -16.43 5.92
N VAL A 225 7.57 -15.64 4.85
CA VAL A 225 6.47 -15.35 3.92
C VAL A 225 6.91 -15.68 2.48
N PRO A 226 6.78 -16.94 2.03
CA PRO A 226 7.27 -17.37 0.71
C PRO A 226 6.32 -17.04 -0.45
N SER A 227 5.08 -16.63 -0.16
CA SER A 227 3.93 -16.57 -1.06
C SER A 227 3.94 -15.37 -2.02
N VAL A 228 5.03 -15.20 -2.79
CA VAL A 228 5.26 -14.02 -3.65
C VAL A 228 5.90 -14.39 -4.99
N GLY A 229 5.79 -13.52 -5.99
CA GLY A 229 6.38 -13.75 -7.31
C GLY A 229 7.91 -13.59 -7.36
N THR A 230 8.45 -12.62 -6.62
CA THR A 230 9.85 -12.17 -6.69
C THR A 230 10.54 -12.20 -5.32
N PRO A 231 10.72 -13.38 -4.68
CA PRO A 231 11.26 -13.45 -3.32
C PRO A 231 12.71 -13.00 -3.25
N VAL A 232 13.02 -12.08 -2.32
CA VAL A 232 14.39 -11.63 -2.02
C VAL A 232 14.76 -11.98 -0.59
N ARG A 233 15.88 -12.69 -0.36
CA ARG A 233 16.32 -13.09 0.99
C ARG A 233 16.74 -11.91 1.85
N ALA A 234 16.87 -12.14 3.17
CA ALA A 234 17.26 -11.14 4.17
C ALA A 234 16.27 -9.97 4.22
N GLY A 235 14.98 -10.32 4.21
CA GLY A 235 13.87 -9.36 4.28
C GLY A 235 13.48 -9.01 5.71
N LEU A 236 12.39 -8.25 5.81
CA LEU A 236 11.83 -7.85 7.10
C LEU A 236 11.32 -9.06 7.87
N ASP A 237 11.48 -9.04 9.20
CA ASP A 237 10.80 -9.99 10.08
C ASP A 237 9.30 -9.67 10.12
N ALA A 238 8.48 -10.65 9.77
CA ALA A 238 7.03 -10.56 9.74
C ALA A 238 6.47 -10.18 11.12
N GLY A 239 7.03 -10.76 12.19
CA GLY A 239 6.60 -10.48 13.55
C GLY A 239 6.91 -9.05 14.00
N GLU A 240 8.07 -8.50 13.64
CA GLU A 240 8.42 -7.10 13.92
C GLU A 240 7.48 -6.14 13.20
N LEU A 241 7.16 -6.42 11.93
CA LEU A 241 6.24 -5.59 11.15
C LEU A 241 4.82 -5.60 11.73
N LEU A 242 4.29 -6.78 12.07
CA LEU A 242 2.98 -6.93 12.71
C LEU A 242 2.89 -6.18 14.04
N ARG A 243 3.94 -6.25 14.87
CA ARG A 243 4.00 -5.50 16.14
C ARG A 243 4.11 -3.99 15.94
N ALA A 244 4.58 -3.53 14.79
CA ALA A 244 4.80 -2.12 14.53
C ALA A 244 3.60 -1.42 13.88
N PHE A 245 2.81 -2.14 13.08
CA PHE A 245 1.63 -1.60 12.41
C PHE A 245 0.63 -0.86 13.31
N PRO A 246 0.34 -1.27 14.55
CA PRO A 246 -0.53 -0.50 15.45
C PRO A 246 -0.07 0.95 15.67
N GLN A 247 1.23 1.26 15.48
CA GLN A 247 1.76 2.62 15.62
C GLN A 247 1.28 3.59 14.53
N ILE A 248 0.79 3.09 13.39
CA ILE A 248 0.43 3.91 12.22
C ILE A 248 -0.95 3.60 11.63
N LEU A 249 -1.46 2.38 11.80
CA LEU A 249 -2.78 2.00 11.27
C LEU A 249 -3.94 2.70 11.98
N GLY A 250 -3.77 3.19 13.21
CA GLY A 250 -4.80 3.94 13.94
C GLY A 250 -4.83 5.43 13.63
N ASP A 251 -4.08 5.90 12.63
CA ASP A 251 -3.99 7.31 12.29
C ASP A 251 -5.19 7.76 11.43
N GLU A 252 -5.80 8.90 11.79
CA GLU A 252 -6.94 9.50 11.06
C GLU A 252 -6.53 10.07 9.69
N ASP A 253 -5.25 10.42 9.52
CA ASP A 253 -4.72 10.94 8.25
C ASP A 253 -4.35 9.84 7.24
N LEU A 254 -4.36 8.57 7.66
CA LEU A 254 -4.15 7.44 6.75
C LEU A 254 -5.40 7.28 5.86
N GLN A 255 -5.22 7.42 4.55
CA GLN A 255 -6.32 7.52 3.58
C GLN A 255 -6.72 6.18 2.96
N ALA A 256 -5.79 5.22 2.86
CA ALA A 256 -6.03 3.88 2.35
C ALA A 256 -4.88 2.94 2.77
N PHE A 257 -5.12 1.64 2.67
CA PHE A 257 -4.09 0.61 2.82
C PHE A 257 -4.12 -0.32 1.60
N GLU A 258 -2.96 -0.68 1.09
CA GLU A 258 -2.80 -1.58 -0.05
C GLU A 258 -1.86 -2.73 0.32
N LEU A 259 -2.25 -3.95 -0.01
CA LEU A 259 -1.45 -5.16 0.13
C LEU A 259 -1.41 -5.88 -1.21
N VAL A 260 -0.22 -6.18 -1.73
CA VAL A 260 -0.01 -6.70 -3.09
C VAL A 260 0.93 -7.91 -3.10
N GLU A 261 1.12 -8.48 -4.29
CA GLU A 261 2.02 -9.60 -4.60
C GLU A 261 1.80 -10.89 -3.80
N PHE A 262 0.64 -11.03 -3.15
CA PHE A 262 0.22 -12.32 -2.59
C PHE A 262 -0.03 -13.32 -3.71
N ASN A 263 0.89 -14.27 -3.86
CA ASN A 263 0.80 -15.37 -4.79
C ASN A 263 0.44 -16.66 -4.04
N PRO A 264 -0.83 -17.09 -4.08
CA PRO A 264 -1.29 -18.28 -3.36
C PRO A 264 -0.64 -19.58 -3.87
N HIS A 265 -0.11 -19.58 -5.10
CA HIS A 265 0.53 -20.76 -5.70
C HIS A 265 1.94 -21.03 -5.15
N GLU A 266 2.57 -20.02 -4.55
CA GLU A 266 3.88 -20.11 -3.90
C GLU A 266 3.78 -20.17 -2.38
N ASP A 267 2.56 -20.19 -1.83
CA ASP A 267 2.38 -20.28 -0.39
C ASP A 267 2.69 -21.69 0.11
N VAL A 268 3.49 -21.75 1.18
CA VAL A 268 3.95 -23.01 1.78
C VAL A 268 3.50 -23.04 3.21
N ALA A 269 2.68 -24.04 3.54
CA ALA A 269 2.08 -24.24 4.85
C ALA A 269 1.29 -23.02 5.35
N ASP A 270 0.58 -22.34 4.42
CA ASP A 270 -0.30 -21.20 4.66
C ASP A 270 0.37 -20.04 5.42
N ARG A 271 1.70 -19.92 5.34
CA ARG A 271 2.44 -18.91 6.08
C ARG A 271 2.17 -17.52 5.54
N GLY A 272 2.10 -17.40 4.22
CA GLY A 272 1.70 -16.17 3.55
C GLY A 272 0.27 -15.79 3.88
N LEU A 273 -0.66 -16.73 3.72
CA LEU A 273 -2.07 -16.55 4.05
C LEU A 273 -2.25 -16.10 5.51
N SER A 274 -1.57 -16.76 6.46
CA SER A 274 -1.64 -16.42 7.88
C SER A 274 -1.17 -14.99 8.14
N PHE A 275 -0.03 -14.60 7.55
CA PHE A 275 0.47 -13.23 7.67
C PHE A 275 -0.51 -12.20 7.09
N VAL A 276 -1.03 -12.44 5.89
CA VAL A 276 -2.02 -11.55 5.24
C VAL A 276 -3.24 -11.37 6.14
N ILE A 277 -3.80 -12.47 6.67
CA ILE A 277 -4.96 -12.42 7.57
C ILE A 277 -4.67 -11.56 8.80
N GLU A 278 -3.50 -11.72 9.42
CA GLU A 278 -3.11 -10.91 10.57
C GLU A 278 -3.01 -9.42 10.22
N VAL A 279 -2.40 -9.07 9.08
CA VAL A 279 -2.34 -7.69 8.60
C VAL A 279 -3.74 -7.11 8.36
N LEU A 280 -4.60 -7.84 7.65
CA LEU A 280 -5.96 -7.38 7.36
C LEU A 280 -6.79 -7.21 8.64
N ASN A 281 -6.60 -8.08 9.63
CA ASN A 281 -7.23 -7.93 10.95
C ASN A 281 -6.72 -6.69 11.69
N LEU A 282 -5.41 -6.42 11.67
CA LEU A 282 -4.84 -5.21 12.27
C LEU A 282 -5.40 -3.94 11.63
N VAL A 283 -5.50 -3.91 10.29
CA VAL A 283 -6.12 -2.80 9.57
C VAL A 283 -7.58 -2.66 9.97
N GLN A 284 -8.35 -3.75 9.99
CA GLN A 284 -9.76 -3.72 10.37
C GLN A 284 -9.98 -3.17 11.77
N ASN A 285 -9.26 -3.72 12.75
CA ASN A 285 -9.41 -3.36 14.16
C ASN A 285 -9.04 -1.89 14.39
N ALA A 286 -7.96 -1.41 13.78
CA ALA A 286 -7.56 -0.01 13.89
C ALA A 286 -8.65 0.96 13.36
N ARG A 287 -9.37 0.58 12.29
CA ARG A 287 -10.46 1.39 11.74
C ARG A 287 -11.74 1.32 12.54
N LEU A 288 -12.07 0.15 13.09
CA LEU A 288 -13.20 0.00 14.00
C LEU A 288 -13.00 0.83 15.28
N ASP A 289 -11.79 0.84 15.84
CA ASP A 289 -11.46 1.63 17.04
C ASP A 289 -11.65 3.13 16.81
N LEU A 290 -11.25 3.66 15.65
CA LEU A 290 -11.49 5.05 15.27
C LEU A 290 -12.99 5.37 15.13
N SER A 291 -13.76 4.49 14.49
CA SER A 291 -15.21 4.65 14.37
C SER A 291 -15.90 4.65 15.74
N VAL A 292 -15.48 3.78 16.66
CA VAL A 292 -16.01 3.75 18.04
C VAL A 292 -15.60 5.00 18.83
N ALA A 293 -14.37 5.46 18.68
CA ALA A 293 -13.89 6.69 19.33
C ALA A 293 -14.69 7.92 18.89
N ALA A 294 -15.02 8.02 17.60
CA ALA A 294 -15.83 9.10 17.03
C ALA A 294 -17.28 9.12 17.55
N LEU A 295 -17.83 7.97 17.96
CA LEU A 295 -19.19 7.85 18.52
C LEU A 295 -19.28 8.17 20.01
N ARG A 296 -18.16 8.29 20.73
CA ARG A 296 -18.19 8.64 22.16
C ARG A 296 -18.64 10.10 22.29
N PRO A 297 -19.77 10.39 22.98
CA PRO A 297 -20.21 11.77 23.17
C PRO A 297 -19.13 12.56 23.90
N TYR A 298 -18.83 13.76 23.40
CA TYR A 298 -17.97 14.76 24.04
C TYR A 298 -18.52 15.04 25.44
N THR A 299 -18.03 14.32 26.45
CA THR A 299 -18.40 14.59 27.83
C THR A 299 -17.83 15.96 28.17
N GLN A 300 -18.74 16.90 28.35
CA GLN A 300 -18.47 18.30 28.66
C GLN A 300 -17.29 18.40 29.64
N LYS A 301 -16.25 19.15 29.23
CA LYS A 301 -15.31 19.75 30.18
C LYS A 301 -16.15 20.51 31.22
N ARG A 302 -16.35 19.90 32.39
CA ARG A 302 -17.00 20.56 33.53
C ARG A 302 -16.20 21.84 33.79
N ARG A 303 -16.82 23.00 33.54
CA ARG A 303 -16.32 24.27 34.08
C ARG A 303 -16.21 24.10 35.60
N PRO A 304 -15.08 24.43 36.23
CA PRO A 304 -15.03 24.48 37.69
C PRO A 304 -16.08 25.47 38.19
N PRO A 305 -16.78 25.18 39.30
CA PRO A 305 -17.76 26.09 39.85
C PRO A 305 -17.09 27.43 40.18
N ALA A 306 -17.74 28.52 39.77
CA ALA A 306 -17.30 29.87 40.07
C ALA A 306 -17.19 30.03 41.59
N GLY A 307 -15.97 30.23 42.09
CA GLY A 307 -15.71 30.50 43.48
C GLY A 307 -16.45 31.75 43.93
N LEU A 308 -17.33 31.59 44.92
CA LEU A 308 -17.87 32.66 45.72
C LEU A 308 -16.72 33.36 46.45
N ARG A 309 -16.57 34.66 46.22
CA ARG A 309 -15.75 35.54 47.05
C ARG A 309 -16.53 35.88 48.32
N PRO A 310 -15.95 35.78 49.53
CA PRO A 310 -16.21 36.73 50.59
C PRO A 310 -15.48 38.05 50.34
#